data_AF-A0A955DS37-F1
#
_entry.id   AF-A0A955DS37-F1
#
_cell.length_a   1.000
_cell.length_b   1.000
_cell.length_c   1.000
_cell.angle_alpha   90.00
_cell.angle_beta   90.00
_cell.angle_gamma   90.00
#
_symmetry.space_group_name_H-M   'P 1'
#
loop_
_entity.id
_entity.type
_entity.pdbx_description
1 polymer ?
#
loop_
_entity_poly.entity_id
_entity_poly.type
_entity_poly.pdbx_seq_one_letter_code
_entity_poly.pdbx_strand_id
1 'polypeptide(L)'
;ENYVSELNKKNEWITELSREIIIYTDRDGIAVAKEDWQLAVDTAKHKRTDFYVAQLVELPPSLGVGKYHLKIRVRDEKSGAIAESTIDFTLVADEALIGK
;
A
#
# COMPACT_ATOMS: atom_id res chain seq x y z
N GLU A 1 -3.95 19.13 -4.52
CA GLU A 1 -3.61 17.93 -5.31
C GLU A 1 -3.11 16.86 -4.35
N ASN A 2 -3.43 15.59 -4.59
CA ASN A 2 -3.09 14.49 -3.67
C ASN A 2 -1.69 13.89 -3.91
N TYR A 3 -1.07 14.23 -5.05
CA TYR A 3 0.29 13.85 -5.44
C TYR A 3 0.86 14.92 -6.36
N VAL A 4 2.19 14.95 -6.49
CA VAL A 4 2.92 15.85 -7.37
C VAL A 4 3.36 15.13 -8.65
N SER A 5 3.26 15.83 -9.78
CA SER A 5 3.87 15.43 -11.04
C SER A 5 4.74 16.56 -11.57
N GLU A 6 5.86 16.21 -12.21
CA GLU A 6 6.81 17.18 -12.77
C GLU A 6 7.18 16.83 -14.21
N LEU A 7 7.51 17.83 -15.02
CA LEU A 7 8.04 17.60 -16.36
C LEU A 7 9.49 17.13 -16.31
N ASN A 8 9.77 16.05 -17.03
CA ASN A 8 11.12 15.55 -17.24
C ASN A 8 11.82 16.29 -18.40
N LYS A 9 13.10 15.95 -18.66
CA LYS A 9 13.89 16.53 -19.76
C LYS A 9 13.34 16.22 -21.16
N LYS A 10 12.47 15.24 -21.29
CA LYS A 10 11.78 14.85 -22.54
C LYS A 10 10.40 15.51 -22.67
N ASN A 11 10.06 16.44 -21.78
CA ASN A 11 8.76 17.11 -21.73
C ASN A 11 7.59 16.15 -21.49
N GLU A 12 7.81 15.12 -20.67
CA GLU A 12 6.78 14.19 -20.19
C GLU A 12 6.57 14.40 -18.70
N TRP A 13 5.32 14.30 -18.25
CA TRP A 13 4.96 14.33 -16.85
C TRP A 13 5.36 13.02 -16.18
N ILE A 14 6.11 13.11 -15.08
CA ILE A 14 6.50 11.98 -14.24
C ILE A 14 5.79 12.08 -12.89
N THR A 15 5.21 10.96 -12.45
CA THR A 15 4.66 10.76 -11.10
C THR A 15 5.37 9.58 -10.44
N GLU A 16 5.78 9.75 -9.19
CA GLU A 16 6.57 8.77 -8.43
C GLU A 16 5.93 8.57 -7.05
N LEU A 17 5.23 7.45 -6.88
CA LEU A 17 4.65 7.08 -5.59
C LEU A 17 5.27 5.78 -5.09
N SER A 18 5.79 5.78 -3.87
CA SER A 18 6.20 4.55 -3.19
C SER A 18 5.14 4.06 -2.23
N ARG A 19 5.12 2.75 -1.97
CA ARG A 19 4.13 2.11 -1.12
C ARG A 19 4.82 1.18 -0.14
N GLU A 20 4.39 1.18 1.11
CA GLU A 20 4.83 0.25 2.15
C GLU A 20 3.60 -0.46 2.72
N ILE A 21 3.75 -1.76 2.97
CA ILE A 21 2.71 -2.58 3.58
C ILE A 21 3.26 -3.27 4.81
N ILE A 22 2.50 -3.20 5.90
CA ILE A 22 2.82 -3.87 7.16
C ILE A 22 1.57 -4.58 7.68
N ILE A 23 1.70 -5.85 8.06
CA ILE A 23 0.61 -6.60 8.71
C ILE A 23 0.91 -6.65 10.20
N TYR A 24 -0.04 -6.18 11.01
CA TYR A 24 0.00 -6.27 12.46
C TYR A 24 -1.02 -7.27 12.98
N THR A 25 -0.68 -7.99 14.04
CA THR A 25 -1.62 -8.77 14.85
C THR A 25 -2.51 -7.84 15.67
N ASP A 26 -3.82 -8.09 15.70
CA ASP A 26 -4.77 -7.35 16.57
C ASP A 26 -4.49 -7.60 18.06
N ARG A 27 -4.04 -8.82 18.40
CA ARG A 27 -3.83 -9.26 19.80
C ARG A 27 -2.81 -8.42 20.57
N ASP A 28 -1.67 -8.11 19.96
CA ASP A 28 -0.51 -7.50 20.62
C ASP A 28 0.13 -6.37 19.80
N GLY A 29 -0.40 -6.05 18.61
CA GLY A 29 0.09 -4.96 17.77
C GLY A 29 1.47 -5.22 17.17
N ILE A 30 1.91 -6.48 17.08
CA ILE A 30 3.22 -6.86 16.56
C ILE A 30 3.18 -6.94 15.03
N ALA A 31 4.19 -6.37 14.37
CA ALA A 31 4.36 -6.54 12.93
C ALA A 31 4.80 -7.98 12.61
N VAL A 32 3.97 -8.70 11.87
CA VAL A 32 4.19 -10.11 11.48
C VAL A 32 4.57 -10.29 10.02
N ALA A 33 4.31 -9.27 9.19
CA ALA A 33 4.78 -9.21 7.82
C ALA A 33 5.10 -7.77 7.45
N LYS A 34 6.09 -7.57 6.58
CA LYS A 34 6.44 -6.28 6.03
C LYS A 34 6.89 -6.42 4.58
N GLU A 35 6.37 -5.55 3.73
CA GLU A 35 6.93 -5.25 2.43
C GLU A 35 7.42 -3.79 2.45
N ASP A 36 8.73 -3.61 2.30
CA ASP A 36 9.36 -2.30 2.27
C ASP A 36 8.91 -1.46 1.06
N TRP A 37 9.19 -0.15 1.12
CA TRP A 37 8.84 0.83 0.09
C TRP A 37 9.12 0.34 -1.35
N GLN A 38 8.05 0.10 -2.10
CA GLN A 38 8.10 -0.22 -3.53
C GLN A 38 7.69 0.99 -4.36
N LEU A 39 8.58 1.44 -5.24
CA LEU A 39 8.36 2.59 -6.12
C LEU A 39 7.51 2.21 -7.34
N ALA A 40 6.50 3.03 -7.62
CA ALA A 40 5.79 3.03 -8.88
C ALA A 40 6.01 4.34 -9.63
N VAL A 41 6.44 4.22 -10.89
CA VAL A 41 6.74 5.34 -11.78
C VAL A 41 5.79 5.30 -12.97
N ASP A 42 5.12 6.41 -13.26
CA ASP A 42 4.40 6.63 -14.53
C ASP A 42 4.97 7.84 -15.24
N THR A 43 5.07 7.72 -16.55
CA THR A 43 5.53 8.79 -17.44
C THR A 43 4.49 8.96 -18.54
N ALA A 44 3.98 10.18 -18.70
CA ALA A 44 2.88 10.47 -19.61
C ALA A 44 3.06 11.82 -20.33
N LYS A 45 2.50 11.95 -21.54
CA LYS A 45 2.54 13.22 -22.29
C LYS A 45 1.65 14.32 -21.70
N HIS A 46 0.61 13.94 -20.97
CA HIS A 46 -0.31 14.85 -20.29
C HIS A 46 -0.29 14.57 -18.79
N LYS A 47 -0.42 15.61 -17.96
CA LYS A 47 -0.52 15.46 -16.51
C LYS A 47 -1.76 14.61 -16.19
N ARG A 48 -1.57 13.53 -15.44
CA ARG A 48 -2.67 12.69 -14.97
C ARG A 48 -3.53 13.48 -13.98
N THR A 49 -4.84 13.41 -14.11
CA THR A 49 -5.79 13.87 -13.07
C THR A 49 -5.84 12.92 -11.90
N ASP A 50 -5.78 11.62 -12.19
CA ASP A 50 -5.80 10.55 -11.19
C ASP A 50 -4.64 9.58 -11.41
N PHE A 51 -4.14 9.04 -10.31
CA PHE A 51 -3.09 8.05 -10.30
C PHE A 51 -3.44 6.93 -9.31
N TYR A 52 -3.38 5.68 -9.78
CA TYR A 52 -3.76 4.52 -9.00
C TYR A 52 -2.57 3.61 -8.78
N VAL A 53 -2.54 3.02 -7.59
CA VAL A 53 -1.53 2.07 -7.16
C VAL A 53 -2.18 0.73 -6.83
N ALA A 54 -1.66 -0.35 -7.38
CA ALA A 54 -2.13 -1.71 -7.10
C ALA A 54 -0.95 -2.56 -6.60
N GLN A 55 -1.23 -3.42 -5.61
CA GLN A 55 -0.26 -4.31 -5.00
C GLN A 55 -0.93 -5.63 -4.65
N LEU A 56 -0.29 -6.73 -5.05
CA LEU A 56 -0.65 -8.06 -4.59
C LEU A 56 0.03 -8.28 -3.26
N VAL A 57 -0.75 -8.52 -2.20
CA VAL A 57 -0.21 -8.83 -0.87
C VAL A 57 -0.16 -10.35 -0.72
N GLU A 58 1.05 -10.90 -0.66
CA GLU A 58 1.24 -12.30 -0.32
C GLU A 58 1.24 -12.45 1.20
N LEU A 59 0.24 -13.17 1.73
CA LEU A 59 0.17 -13.44 3.15
C LEU A 59 1.22 -14.52 3.52
N PRO A 60 2.06 -14.30 4.55
CA PRO A 60 3.02 -15.31 4.96
C PRO A 60 2.32 -16.63 5.34
N PRO A 61 2.89 -17.79 4.98
CA PRO A 61 2.28 -19.09 5.31
C PRO A 61 2.28 -19.38 6.83
N SER A 62 3.05 -18.63 7.61
CA SER A 62 3.09 -18.71 9.08
C SER A 62 1.98 -17.93 9.78
N LEU A 63 1.16 -17.17 9.05
CA LEU A 63 0.04 -16.43 9.63
C LEU A 63 -1.01 -17.41 10.16
N GLY A 64 -1.28 -17.36 11.47
CA GLY A 64 -2.30 -18.19 12.11
C GLY A 64 -3.71 -17.61 11.97
N VAL A 65 -4.72 -18.39 12.34
CA VAL A 65 -6.10 -17.90 12.48
C VAL A 65 -6.16 -16.75 13.47
N GLY A 66 -6.83 -15.65 13.10
CA GLY A 66 -6.94 -14.48 13.96
C GLY A 66 -7.29 -13.19 13.23
N LYS A 67 -7.36 -12.09 13.99
CA LYS A 67 -7.58 -10.74 13.49
C LYS A 67 -6.27 -10.02 13.27
N TYR A 68 -6.22 -9.23 12.20
CA TYR A 68 -5.03 -8.51 11.75
C TYR A 68 -5.39 -7.14 11.20
N HIS A 69 -4.41 -6.25 11.22
CA HIS A 69 -4.48 -4.92 10.60
C HIS A 69 -3.45 -4.85 9.46
N LEU A 70 -3.94 -4.70 8.23
CA LEU A 70 -3.12 -4.39 7.07
C LEU A 70 -2.95 -2.87 7.00
N LYS A 71 -1.76 -2.40 7.37
CA LYS A 71 -1.39 -1.00 7.31
C LYS A 71 -0.70 -0.70 5.98
N ILE A 72 -1.25 0.27 5.25
CA ILE A 72 -0.76 0.69 3.93
C ILE A 72 -0.33 2.14 4.04
N ARG A 73 0.87 2.43 3.55
CA ARG A 73 1.40 3.80 3.46
C ARG A 73 1.78 4.09 2.02
N VAL A 74 1.41 5.25 1.53
CA VAL A 74 1.79 5.75 0.20
C VAL A 74 2.56 7.04 0.38
N ARG A 75 3.76 7.10 -0.17
CA ARG A 75 4.63 8.28 -0.14
C ARG A 75 4.76 8.86 -1.55
N ASP A 76 4.52 10.15 -1.66
CA ASP A 76 4.90 10.92 -2.84
C ASP A 76 6.39 11.24 -2.75
N GLU A 77 7.19 10.72 -3.68
CA GLU A 77 8.65 10.88 -3.66
C GLU A 77 9.10 12.30 -3.98
N LYS A 78 8.23 13.12 -4.57
CA LYS A 78 8.55 14.52 -4.93
C LYS A 78 8.27 15.48 -3.79
N SER A 79 7.11 15.33 -3.14
CA SER A 79 6.72 16.21 -2.03
C SER A 79 7.12 15.69 -0.65
N GLY A 80 7.40 14.39 -0.52
CA GLY A 80 7.62 13.72 0.76
C GLY A 80 6.33 13.48 1.57
N ALA A 81 5.17 13.88 1.06
CA ALA A 81 3.90 13.67 1.72
C ALA A 81 3.59 12.16 1.85
N ILE A 82 3.05 11.76 2.99
CA ILE A 82 2.67 10.37 3.28
C ILE A 82 1.18 10.31 3.61
N ALA A 83 0.46 9.47 2.88
CA ALA A 83 -0.89 9.05 3.20
C ALA A 83 -0.86 7.65 3.81
N GLU A 84 -1.78 7.38 4.74
CA GLU A 84 -1.85 6.11 5.47
C GLU A 84 -3.30 5.64 5.56
N SER A 85 -3.50 4.33 5.46
CA SER A 85 -4.79 3.67 5.70
C SER A 85 -4.58 2.31 6.34
N THR A 86 -5.55 1.87 7.13
CA THR A 86 -5.58 0.55 7.75
C THR A 86 -6.80 -0.22 7.26
N ILE A 87 -6.61 -1.48 6.90
CA ILE A 87 -7.67 -2.42 6.53
C ILE A 87 -7.65 -3.57 7.52
N ASP A 88 -8.76 -3.78 8.21
CA ASP A 88 -8.90 -4.90 9.14
C ASP A 88 -9.30 -6.16 8.38
N PHE A 89 -8.66 -7.28 8.69
CA PHE A 89 -9.03 -8.58 8.13
C PHE A 89 -8.92 -9.69 9.18
N THR A 90 -9.68 -10.76 8.96
CA THR A 90 -9.65 -11.96 9.80
C THR A 90 -9.25 -13.16 8.95
N LEU A 91 -8.21 -13.86 9.37
CA LEU A 91 -7.85 -15.15 8.80
C LEU A 91 -8.61 -16.25 9.55
N VAL A 92 -9.36 -17.07 8.82
CA VAL A 92 -10.15 -18.19 9.36
C VAL A 92 -9.65 -19.52 8.81
N ALA A 93 -9.76 -20.58 9.60
CA ALA A 93 -9.43 -21.94 9.14
C ALA A 93 -10.56 -22.60 8.35
N ASP A 94 -11.79 -22.07 8.47
CA ASP A 94 -13.00 -22.61 7.85
C ASP A 94 -13.88 -21.44 7.36
N GLU A 95 -14.40 -21.57 6.14
CA GLU A 95 -15.28 -20.59 5.51
C GLU A 95 -16.58 -20.36 6.32
N ALA A 96 -17.06 -21.36 7.05
CA ALA A 96 -18.25 -21.27 7.90
C ALA A 96 -18.13 -20.28 9.07
N LEU A 97 -16.94 -19.72 9.28
CA LEU A 97 -16.62 -18.71 10.29
C LEU A 97 -16.62 -17.27 9.74
N ILE A 98 -16.81 -17.07 8.43
CA ILE A 98 -16.87 -15.71 7.84
C ILE A 98 -18.10 -14.97 8.37
N GLY A 99 -17.89 -13.76 8.91
CA GLY A 99 -18.95 -12.84 9.33
C GLY A 99 -19.64 -13.16 10.66
N LYS A 100 -19.11 -14.11 11.45
CA LYS A 100 -19.52 -14.37 12.83
C LYS A 100 -18.61 -13.64 13.82
#